data_AF-A0A3D4DK15-F1
#
_entry.id   AF-A0A3D4DK15-F1
#
_cell.length_a   1.000
_cell.length_b   1.000
_cell.length_c   1.000
_cell.angle_alpha   90.00
_cell.angle_beta   90.00
_cell.angle_gamma   90.00
#
_symmetry.space_group_name_H-M   'P 1'
#
loop_
_entity.id
_entity.type
_entity.pdbx_description
1 polymer ?
#
loop_
_entity_poly.entity_id
_entity_poly.type
_entity_poly.pdbx_seq_one_letter_code
_entity_poly.pdbx_strand_id
1 'polypeptide(L)'
;MKQNSPALTCLPVEVAASAFAALGSEQRLTVLRSLVRAGPDGLSMGELGHRAGVSGSTLTHHLKILAGAGLVTQEKRGRSIIVGAADMTTMQALSDYLLSECCADAPTRQAHDHG
;
A
#
# COMPACT_ATOMS: atom_id res chain seq x y z
N MET A 1 4.93 -5.28 31.40
CA MET A 1 4.37 -5.19 30.03
C MET A 1 4.27 -3.71 29.68
N LYS A 2 5.26 -3.14 28.97
CA LYS A 2 5.20 -1.74 28.52
C LYS A 2 4.44 -1.72 27.19
N GLN A 3 3.31 -1.05 27.20
CA GLN A 3 2.54 -0.72 26.00
C GLN A 3 3.43 0.11 25.08
N ASN A 4 3.90 -0.49 23.99
CA ASN A 4 4.63 0.21 22.94
C ASN A 4 3.60 0.66 21.92
N SER A 5 2.90 1.76 22.21
CA SER A 5 2.11 2.48 21.21
C SER A 5 3.10 3.12 20.23
N PRO A 6 3.30 2.62 18.99
CA PRO A 6 4.00 3.42 18.02
C PRO A 6 3.08 4.60 17.68
N ALA A 7 3.67 5.75 17.43
CA ALA A 7 2.98 6.94 16.96
C ALA A 7 2.15 6.62 15.70
N LEU A 8 0.88 6.28 15.90
CA LEU A 8 -0.12 6.29 14.84
C LEU A 8 -0.46 7.75 14.56
N THR A 9 -0.71 8.07 13.29
CA THR A 9 -1.20 9.38 12.79
C THR A 9 -0.22 10.56 12.82
N CYS A 10 0.65 10.64 11.80
CA CYS A 10 0.92 11.92 11.12
C CYS A 10 1.44 11.63 9.70
N LEU A 11 0.67 10.87 8.90
CA LEU A 11 0.93 10.78 7.46
C LEU A 11 0.45 12.12 6.85
N PRO A 12 1.32 12.94 6.23
CA PRO A 12 0.89 14.19 5.63
C PRO A 12 -0.14 13.96 4.52
N VAL A 13 -1.10 14.88 4.37
CA VAL A 13 -2.20 14.74 3.42
C VAL A 13 -1.72 14.57 1.98
N GLU A 14 -0.63 15.24 1.60
CA GLU A 14 0.00 15.15 0.29
C GLU A 14 0.61 13.76 0.04
N VAL A 15 1.17 13.13 1.07
CA VAL A 15 1.73 11.77 0.98
C VAL A 15 0.59 10.76 0.87
N ALA A 16 -0.45 10.90 1.70
CA ALA A 16 -1.65 10.07 1.64
C ALA A 16 -2.32 10.16 0.27
N ALA A 17 -2.54 11.38 -0.25
CA ALA A 17 -3.15 11.62 -1.55
C ALA A 17 -2.31 11.01 -2.70
N SER A 18 -0.99 11.19 -2.68
CA SER A 18 -0.08 10.60 -3.67
C SER A 18 -0.16 9.07 -3.67
N ALA A 19 -0.16 8.46 -2.49
CA ALA A 19 -0.29 7.02 -2.33
C ALA A 19 -1.66 6.50 -2.80
N PHE A 20 -2.77 7.14 -2.40
CA PHE A 20 -4.11 6.76 -2.88
C PHE A 20 -4.25 6.92 -4.39
N ALA A 21 -3.70 7.99 -4.98
CA ALA A 21 -3.68 8.16 -6.43
C ALA A 21 -2.87 7.05 -7.13
N ALA A 22 -1.74 6.65 -6.55
CA ALA A 22 -0.97 5.49 -7.03
C ALA A 22 -1.75 4.17 -6.87
N LEU A 23 -2.58 4.01 -5.84
CA LEU A 23 -3.42 2.82 -5.64
C LEU A 23 -4.71 2.83 -6.48
N GLY A 24 -5.18 3.99 -6.94
CA GLY A 24 -6.41 4.18 -7.73
C GLY A 24 -6.39 3.62 -9.15
N SER A 25 -5.66 2.54 -9.40
CA SER A 25 -5.62 1.81 -10.68
C SER A 25 -5.61 0.31 -10.42
N GLU A 26 -6.51 -0.41 -11.08
CA GLU A 26 -6.66 -1.87 -10.95
C GLU A 26 -5.35 -2.62 -11.20
N GLN A 27 -4.61 -2.22 -12.24
CA GLN A 27 -3.34 -2.85 -12.61
C GLN A 27 -2.26 -2.61 -11.55
N ARG A 28 -2.15 -1.38 -11.03
CA ARG A 28 -1.18 -1.06 -9.98
C ARG A 28 -1.52 -1.75 -8.67
N LEU A 29 -2.80 -1.83 -8.33
CA LEU A 29 -3.27 -2.55 -7.15
C LEU A 29 -3.00 -4.06 -7.28
N THR A 30 -3.16 -4.62 -8.48
CA THR A 30 -2.84 -6.04 -8.77
C THR A 30 -1.34 -6.33 -8.63
N VAL A 31 -0.49 -5.43 -9.14
CA VAL A 31 0.97 -5.49 -8.95
C VAL A 31 1.33 -5.45 -7.47
N LEU A 32 0.82 -4.46 -6.72
CA LEU A 32 1.10 -4.34 -5.29
C LEU A 32 0.61 -5.58 -4.52
N ARG A 33 -0.61 -6.06 -4.79
CA ARG A 33 -1.16 -7.28 -4.15
C ARG A 33 -0.31 -8.51 -4.42
N SER A 34 0.27 -8.63 -5.63
CA SER A 34 1.19 -9.72 -5.96
C SER A 34 2.46 -9.67 -5.13
N LEU A 35 2.99 -8.47 -4.88
CA LEU A 35 4.15 -8.24 -4.01
C LEU A 35 3.84 -8.51 -2.54
N VAL A 36 2.69 -8.04 -2.04
CA VAL A 36 2.23 -8.32 -0.66
C VAL A 36 2.12 -9.83 -0.43
N ARG A 37 1.58 -10.57 -1.39
CA ARG A 37 1.50 -12.04 -1.34
C ARG A 37 2.87 -12.72 -1.38
N ALA A 38 3.86 -12.13 -2.04
CA ALA A 38 5.22 -12.64 -2.08
C ALA A 38 5.98 -12.42 -0.77
N GLY A 39 5.56 -11.44 0.04
CA GLY A 39 6.18 -11.13 1.32
C GLY A 39 7.56 -10.47 1.18
N PRO A 40 8.42 -10.56 2.21
CA PRO A 40 9.66 -9.79 2.31
C PRO A 40 10.70 -10.13 1.24
N ASP A 41 10.62 -11.34 0.65
CA ASP A 41 11.56 -11.77 -0.40
C ASP A 41 11.29 -11.09 -1.75
N GLY A 42 10.10 -10.52 -1.94
CA GLY A 42 9.69 -9.86 -3.16
C GLY A 42 9.62 -10.81 -4.36
N LEU A 43 9.64 -10.24 -5.56
CA LEU A 43 9.56 -10.97 -6.83
C LEU A 43 10.54 -10.38 -7.85
N SER A 44 11.08 -11.21 -8.74
CA SER A 44 11.77 -10.70 -9.92
C SER A 44 10.81 -9.96 -10.85
N MET A 45 11.31 -9.04 -11.67
CA MET A 45 10.50 -8.34 -12.69
C MET A 45 9.67 -9.30 -13.56
N GLY A 46 10.27 -10.41 -14.01
CA GLY A 46 9.60 -11.40 -14.86
C GLY A 46 8.48 -12.13 -14.12
N GLU A 47 8.76 -12.60 -12.90
CA GLU A 47 7.77 -13.29 -12.07
C GLU A 47 6.62 -12.35 -11.68
N LEU A 48 6.93 -11.09 -11.35
CA LEU A 48 5.93 -10.09 -11.03
C LEU A 48 5.00 -9.80 -12.21
N GLY A 49 5.58 -9.61 -13.41
CA GLY A 49 4.80 -9.41 -14.63
C GLY A 49 3.90 -10.59 -14.95
N HIS A 50 4.40 -11.81 -14.78
CA HIS A 50 3.62 -13.03 -14.97
C HIS A 50 2.45 -13.12 -13.99
N ARG A 51 2.70 -12.95 -12.68
CA ARG A 51 1.65 -13.03 -11.64
C ARG A 51 0.61 -11.93 -11.74
N ALA A 52 1.04 -10.72 -12.09
CA ALA A 52 0.15 -9.58 -12.22
C ALA A 52 -0.59 -9.54 -13.57
N GLY A 53 -0.19 -10.36 -14.56
CA GLY A 53 -0.75 -10.33 -15.91
C GLY A 53 -0.37 -9.06 -16.69
N VAL A 54 0.79 -8.46 -16.39
CA VAL A 54 1.23 -7.16 -16.95
C VAL A 54 2.50 -7.34 -17.78
N SER A 55 2.52 -6.76 -18.98
CA SER A 55 3.70 -6.77 -19.86
C SER A 55 4.86 -5.93 -19.28
N GLY A 56 6.09 -6.19 -19.72
CA GLY A 56 7.30 -5.57 -19.15
C GLY A 56 7.35 -4.03 -19.23
N SER A 57 6.93 -3.42 -20.34
CA SER A 57 6.93 -1.96 -20.50
C SER A 57 5.88 -1.30 -19.59
N THR A 58 4.67 -1.84 -19.56
CA THR A 58 3.58 -1.38 -18.70
C THR A 58 3.91 -1.58 -17.23
N LEU A 59 4.51 -2.72 -16.87
CA LEU A 59 4.94 -3.02 -15.49
C LEU A 59 5.97 -2.00 -15.03
N THR A 60 6.98 -1.68 -15.86
CA THR A 60 8.00 -0.68 -15.52
C THR A 60 7.37 0.68 -15.26
N HIS A 61 6.38 1.08 -16.07
CA HIS A 61 5.65 2.33 -15.86
C HIS A 61 4.86 2.31 -14.54
N HIS A 62 4.14 1.23 -14.24
CA HIS A 62 3.42 1.06 -12.98
C HIS A 62 4.34 1.08 -11.76
N LEU A 63 5.48 0.39 -11.83
CA LEU A 63 6.47 0.37 -10.76
C LEU A 63 7.11 1.73 -10.52
N LYS A 64 7.31 2.54 -11.55
CA LYS A 64 7.80 3.92 -11.39
C LYS A 64 6.81 4.77 -10.58
N ILE A 65 5.51 4.66 -10.86
CA ILE A 65 4.46 5.37 -10.12
C ILE A 65 4.40 4.89 -8.67
N LEU A 66 4.35 3.57 -8.47
CA LEU A 66 4.29 2.97 -7.14
C LEU A 66 5.54 3.29 -6.30
N ALA A 67 6.72 3.28 -6.90
CA ALA A 67 7.97 3.64 -6.23
C ALA A 67 8.03 5.12 -5.87
N GLY A 68 7.54 6.00 -6.77
CA GLY A 68 7.42 7.43 -6.51
C GLY A 68 6.46 7.75 -5.36
N ALA A 69 5.47 6.89 -5.12
CA ALA A 69 4.56 6.97 -3.98
C ALA A 69 5.05 6.22 -2.73
N GLY A 70 6.26 5.62 -2.76
CA GLY A 70 6.82 4.87 -1.64
C GLY A 70 6.11 3.55 -1.33
N LEU A 71 5.39 2.96 -2.30
CA LEU A 71 4.59 1.74 -2.13
C LEU A 71 5.33 0.45 -2.53
N VAL A 72 6.46 0.57 -3.24
CA VAL A 72 7.30 -0.57 -3.64
C VAL A 72 8.77 -0.19 -3.53
N THR A 73 9.62 -1.18 -3.33
CA THR A 73 11.09 -1.05 -3.37
C THR A 73 11.65 -1.88 -4.52
N GLN A 74 12.82 -1.48 -5.03
CA GLN A 74 13.53 -2.20 -6.09
C GLN A 74 14.99 -2.36 -5.68
N GLU A 75 15.46 -3.60 -5.67
CA GLU A 75 16.83 -3.97 -5.30
C GLU A 75 17.47 -4.77 -6.44
N LYS A 76 18.71 -4.43 -6.79
CA LYS A 76 19.47 -5.21 -7.76
C LYS A 76 20.16 -6.38 -7.06
N ARG A 77 19.75 -7.62 -7.38
CA ARG A 77 20.41 -8.85 -6.93
C ARG A 77 21.09 -9.55 -8.10
N GLY A 78 22.40 -9.34 -8.20
CA GLY A 78 23.21 -9.83 -9.31
C GLY A 78 22.79 -9.23 -10.66
N ARG A 79 22.24 -10.08 -11.54
CA ARG A 79 21.74 -9.69 -12.88
C ARG A 79 20.24 -9.36 -12.91
N SER A 80 19.53 -9.59 -11.81
CA SER A 80 18.07 -9.40 -11.74
C SER A 80 17.70 -8.23 -10.83
N ILE A 81 16.56 -7.62 -11.11
CA ILE A 81 15.90 -6.67 -10.21
C ILE A 81 14.82 -7.41 -9.45
N ILE A 82 14.91 -7.37 -8.12
CA ILE A 82 13.89 -7.85 -7.20
C ILE A 82 13.06 -6.65 -6.76
N VAL A 83 11.75 -6.79 -6.89
CA VAL A 83 10.76 -5.81 -6.49
C VAL A 83 10.10 -6.31 -5.23
N GLY A 84 10.08 -5.50 -4.18
CA GLY A 84 9.36 -5.78 -2.94
C GLY A 84 8.16 -4.84 -2.79
N ALA A 85 7.14 -5.27 -2.04
CA ALA A 85 6.20 -4.30 -1.48
C ALA A 85 6.98 -3.38 -0.54
N ALA A 86 6.55 -2.12 -0.42
CA ALA A 86 7.05 -1.29 0.67
C ALA A 86 6.68 -1.93 2.01
N ASP A 87 7.41 -1.53 3.05
CA ASP A 87 7.18 -2.00 4.40
C ASP A 87 5.68 -1.96 4.76
N MET A 88 5.21 -3.01 5.44
CA MET A 88 3.82 -3.15 5.85
C MET A 88 3.33 -1.95 6.66
N THR A 89 4.25 -1.24 7.31
CA THR A 89 4.03 0.03 8.00
C THR A 89 3.34 1.08 7.11
N THR A 90 3.72 1.22 5.83
CA THR A 90 3.11 2.22 4.93
C THR A 90 1.64 1.87 4.61
N MET A 91 1.35 0.60 4.35
CA MET A 91 -0.01 0.14 4.07
C MET A 91 -0.91 0.24 5.31
N GLN A 92 -0.37 -0.06 6.48
CA GLN A 92 -1.06 0.12 7.74
C GLN A 92 -1.36 1.61 7.97
N ALA A 93 -0.38 2.49 7.80
CA ALA A 93 -0.56 3.94 7.95
C ALA A 93 -1.62 4.52 7.01
N LEU A 94 -1.71 4.05 5.75
CA LEU A 94 -2.76 4.47 4.82
C LEU A 94 -4.15 3.99 5.24
N SER A 95 -4.23 2.79 5.80
CA SER A 95 -5.50 2.26 6.34
C SER A 95 -5.92 3.08 7.56
N ASP A 96 -4.99 3.30 8.48
CA ASP A 96 -5.22 4.07 9.71
C ASP A 96 -5.58 5.53 9.40
N TYR A 97 -5.02 6.13 8.35
CA TYR A 97 -5.33 7.50 7.92
C TYR A 97 -6.83 7.72 7.67
N LEU A 98 -7.53 6.75 7.09
CA LEU A 98 -8.98 6.84 6.86
C LEU A 98 -9.77 6.37 8.09
N LEU A 99 -9.28 5.32 8.77
CA LEU A 99 -10.01 4.70 9.87
C LEU A 99 -9.97 5.52 11.17
N SER A 100 -8.91 6.31 11.41
CA SER A 100 -8.81 7.19 12.59
C SER A 100 -9.88 8.28 12.60
N GLU A 101 -10.27 8.74 11.41
CA GLU A 101 -11.28 9.78 11.22
C GLU A 101 -12.68 9.21 11.00
N CYS A 102 -12.83 7.89 11.03
CA CYS A 102 -14.10 7.24 10.77
C CYS A 102 -15.11 7.60 11.87
N CYS A 103 -16.16 8.33 11.48
CA CYS A 103 -17.24 8.77 12.37
C CYS A 103 -16.79 9.70 13.53
N ALA A 104 -15.61 10.32 13.45
CA ALA A 104 -15.07 11.17 14.52
C ALA A 104 -16.03 12.31 14.94
N ASP A 105 -16.75 12.87 13.96
CA ASP A 105 -17.74 13.94 14.18
C ASP A 105 -19.20 13.48 14.05
N ALA A 106 -19.43 12.16 13.91
CA ALA A 106 -20.78 11.66 13.74
C ALA A 106 -21.55 11.75 15.08
N PRO A 107 -22.78 12.30 15.10
CA PRO A 107 -23.62 12.21 16.29
C PRO A 107 -23.88 10.73 16.59
N THR A 108 -23.64 10.31 17.82
CA THR A 108 -23.98 8.96 18.26
C THR A 108 -25.47 8.75 18.04
N ARG A 109 -25.84 7.84 17.13
CA ARG A 109 -27.22 7.38 17.00
C ARG A 109 -27.58 6.71 18.33
N GLN A 110 -28.30 7.42 19.20
CA GLN A 110 -29.02 6.75 20.28
C GLN A 110 -30.01 5.82 19.60
N ALA A 111 -29.79 4.51 19.75
CA ALA A 111 -30.77 3.52 19.36
C ALA A 111 -32.04 3.83 20.15
N HIS A 112 -33.02 4.42 19.47
CA HIS A 112 -34.34 4.63 20.05
C HIS A 112 -34.97 3.23 20.13
N ASP A 113 -34.88 2.63 21.31
CA ASP A 113 -35.60 1.41 21.65
C ASP A 113 -37.09 1.69 21.44
N HIS A 114 -37.76 0.90 20.62
CA HIS A 114 -39.21 0.92 20.45
C HIS A 114 -39.72 -0.38 21.05
N GLY A 115 -40.26 -0.26 22.26
CA GLY A 115 -40.87 -1.35 23.01
C GLY A 115 -42.18 -1.85 22.43
#